data_AF-A0A4S4A4B4-F1
#
_entry.id   AF-A0A4S4A4B4-F1
#
_cell.length_a   1.000
_cell.length_b   1.000
_cell.length_c   1.000
_cell.angle_alpha   90.00
_cell.angle_beta   90.00
_cell.angle_gamma   90.00
#
_symmetry.space_group_name_H-M   'P 1'
#
loop_
_entity.id
_entity.type
_entity.pdbx_description
1 polymer ?
#
loop_
_entity_poly.entity_id
_entity_poly.type
_entity_poly.pdbx_seq_one_letter_code
_entity_poly.pdbx_strand_id
1 'polypeptide(L)'
;MEKLLGVNITNLKKIIVVEQDDKTELIDSILVNNDLVSYQIYTNHTGIYVNTVYNTQDIVVDGEYDVSAILYETILNVENFNIDSIELFWDEYKTYLLGFILKSNSKGLYFINLGDELILESEEDFFAKLKNATNFQTEKI
;
A
#
# COMPACT_ATOMS: atom_id res chain seq x y z
N MET A 1 7.24 9.70 -3.65
CA MET A 1 7.68 9.59 -2.24
C MET A 1 7.40 10.88 -1.46
N GLU A 2 8.20 11.95 -1.61
CA GLU A 2 8.01 13.21 -0.85
C GLU A 2 6.60 13.81 -0.94
N LYS A 3 5.89 13.58 -2.06
CA LYS A 3 4.52 14.04 -2.30
C LYS A 3 3.46 13.53 -1.31
N LEU A 4 3.75 12.47 -0.54
CA LEU A 4 2.80 11.88 0.42
C LEU A 4 3.12 12.24 1.87
N LEU A 5 4.35 12.63 2.16
CA LEU A 5 4.78 12.94 3.52
C LEU A 5 4.08 14.22 3.98
N GLY A 6 3.42 14.14 5.14
CA GLY A 6 2.66 15.26 5.70
C GLY A 6 1.34 15.57 4.98
N VAL A 7 0.93 14.77 3.99
CA VAL A 7 -0.42 14.87 3.42
C VAL A 7 -1.44 14.34 4.42
N ASN A 8 -2.57 15.05 4.56
CA ASN A 8 -3.70 14.53 5.31
C ASN A 8 -4.52 13.57 4.48
N ILE A 9 -4.50 12.29 4.86
CA ILE A 9 -5.25 11.23 4.22
C ILE A 9 -6.54 11.02 4.99
N THR A 10 -7.64 11.04 4.26
CA THR A 10 -8.98 10.79 4.80
C THR A 10 -9.47 9.37 4.51
N ASN A 11 -8.91 8.73 3.48
CA ASN A 11 -9.28 7.38 3.11
C ASN A 11 -8.10 6.55 2.57
N LEU A 12 -8.03 5.30 2.98
CA LEU A 12 -7.13 4.28 2.45
C LEU A 12 -7.97 3.12 1.92
N LYS A 13 -7.71 2.71 0.68
CA LYS A 13 -8.41 1.60 0.03
C LYS A 13 -7.42 0.62 -0.58
N LYS A 14 -7.77 -0.67 -0.55
CA LYS A 14 -7.14 -1.65 -1.42
C LYS A 14 -7.76 -1.56 -2.81
N ILE A 15 -6.94 -1.84 -3.81
CA ILE A 15 -7.35 -1.89 -5.20
C ILE A 15 -7.47 -3.36 -5.57
N ILE A 16 -8.66 -3.76 -6.01
CA ILE A 16 -8.97 -5.13 -6.42
C ILE A 16 -9.27 -5.10 -7.92
N VAL A 17 -8.64 -6.00 -8.67
CA VAL A 17 -8.99 -6.21 -10.09
C VAL A 17 -9.96 -7.37 -10.22
N VAL A 18 -10.93 -7.21 -11.10
CA VAL A 18 -11.84 -8.27 -11.52
C VAL A 18 -11.41 -8.72 -12.91
N GLU A 19 -11.01 -9.97 -13.00
CA GLU A 19 -10.61 -10.62 -14.24
C GLU A 19 -11.81 -11.23 -14.97
N GLN A 20 -11.54 -11.88 -16.10
CA GLN A 20 -12.52 -12.74 -16.77
C GLN A 20 -12.98 -13.87 -15.82
N ASP A 21 -14.25 -14.28 -15.96
CA ASP A 21 -14.91 -15.29 -15.11
C ASP A 21 -15.07 -14.90 -13.63
N ASP A 22 -15.17 -13.59 -13.34
CA ASP A 22 -15.44 -13.04 -12.00
C ASP A 22 -14.38 -13.38 -10.95
N LYS A 23 -13.15 -13.73 -11.37
CA LYS A 23 -12.02 -13.90 -10.45
C LYS A 23 -11.53 -12.54 -9.97
N THR A 24 -11.13 -12.47 -8.71
CA THR A 24 -10.63 -11.23 -8.10
C THR A 24 -9.21 -11.41 -7.61
N GLU A 25 -8.35 -10.44 -7.89
CA GLU A 25 -6.97 -10.40 -7.41
C GLU A 25 -6.69 -9.08 -6.72
N LEU A 26 -5.85 -9.14 -5.69
CA LEU A 26 -5.38 -7.97 -4.99
C LEU A 26 -4.16 -7.42 -5.72
N ILE A 27 -4.16 -6.14 -6.05
CA ILE A 27 -2.95 -5.52 -6.59
C ILE A 27 -2.02 -5.18 -5.43
N ASP A 28 -0.72 -5.29 -5.65
CA ASP A 28 0.38 -4.69 -4.86
C ASP A 28 0.35 -3.15 -4.87
N SER A 29 -0.84 -2.59 -4.62
CA SER A 29 -1.09 -1.17 -4.59
C SER A 29 -2.27 -0.82 -3.70
N ILE A 30 -2.23 0.42 -3.23
CA ILE A 30 -3.30 1.05 -2.48
C ILE A 30 -3.67 2.38 -3.09
N LEU A 31 -4.90 2.78 -2.83
CA LEU A 31 -5.37 4.11 -3.09
C LEU A 31 -5.40 4.90 -1.78
N VAL A 32 -4.64 5.99 -1.71
CA VAL A 32 -4.72 6.98 -0.65
C VAL A 32 -5.41 8.23 -1.14
N ASN A 33 -6.44 8.66 -0.44
CA ASN A 33 -7.20 9.84 -0.79
C ASN A 33 -7.03 10.91 0.27
N ASN A 34 -6.82 12.14 -0.20
CA ASN A 34 -7.25 13.31 0.54
C ASN A 34 -8.55 13.84 -0.10
N ASP A 35 -9.19 14.83 0.51
CA ASP A 35 -10.48 15.36 0.04
C ASP A 35 -10.44 15.97 -1.37
N LEU A 36 -9.26 16.15 -1.95
CA LEU A 36 -9.03 16.84 -3.24
C LEU A 36 -8.39 15.93 -4.30
N VAL A 37 -7.57 14.97 -3.90
CA VAL A 37 -6.67 14.22 -4.76
C VAL A 37 -6.54 12.79 -4.26
N SER A 38 -6.58 11.85 -5.19
CA SER A 38 -6.23 10.45 -4.98
C SER A 38 -4.83 10.17 -5.47
N TYR A 39 -4.08 9.37 -4.71
CA TYR A 39 -2.79 8.84 -5.10
C TYR A 39 -2.82 7.33 -5.01
N GLN A 40 -2.31 6.66 -6.04
CA GLN A 40 -2.00 5.25 -5.97
C GLN A 40 -0.56 5.12 -5.49
N ILE A 41 -0.35 4.31 -4.44
CA ILE A 41 0.97 3.85 -4.04
C ILE A 41 1.07 2.41 -4.50
N TYR A 42 2.08 2.10 -5.30
CA TYR A 42 2.27 0.76 -5.85
C TYR A 42 3.74 0.39 -5.82
N THR A 43 3.99 -0.91 -5.73
CA THR A 43 5.34 -1.48 -5.74
C THR A 43 5.57 -2.34 -6.97
N ASN A 44 6.84 -2.51 -7.32
CA ASN A 44 7.30 -3.62 -8.14
C ASN A 44 8.60 -4.17 -7.51
N HIS A 45 9.23 -5.14 -8.17
CA HIS A 45 10.46 -5.77 -7.66
C HIS A 45 11.64 -4.79 -7.40
N THR A 46 11.61 -3.57 -7.93
CA THR A 46 12.70 -2.57 -7.80
C THR A 46 12.42 -1.44 -6.80
N GLY A 47 11.16 -1.21 -6.41
CA GLY A 47 10.86 -0.05 -5.59
C GLY A 47 9.37 0.29 -5.46
N ILE A 48 9.13 1.44 -4.81
CA ILE A 48 7.81 2.02 -4.58
C ILE A 48 7.59 3.28 -5.41
N TYR A 49 6.39 3.42 -5.94
CA TYR A 49 6.00 4.48 -6.84
C TYR A 49 4.70 5.12 -6.38
N VAL A 50 4.51 6.38 -6.75
CA VAL A 50 3.31 7.15 -6.41
C VAL A 50 2.76 7.77 -7.69
N ASN A 51 1.59 7.31 -8.09
CA ASN A 51 0.84 7.87 -9.21
C ASN A 51 -0.30 8.75 -8.70
N THR A 52 -0.59 9.86 -9.39
CA THR A 52 -1.79 10.66 -9.09
C THR A 52 -2.95 10.12 -9.91
N VAL A 53 -4.09 9.92 -9.28
CA VAL A 53 -5.26 9.26 -9.87
C VAL A 53 -6.39 10.28 -9.96
N TYR A 54 -6.82 10.60 -11.18
CA TYR A 54 -7.97 11.46 -11.42
C TYR A 54 -9.22 10.65 -11.76
N ASN A 55 -9.03 9.45 -12.30
CA ASN A 55 -10.09 8.51 -12.65
C ASN A 55 -9.57 7.06 -12.60
N THR A 56 -10.46 6.09 -12.79
CA THR A 56 -10.11 4.67 -12.72
C THR A 56 -9.14 4.23 -13.83
N GLN A 57 -9.14 4.90 -14.99
CA GLN A 57 -8.21 4.59 -16.09
C GLN A 57 -6.77 5.01 -15.80
N ASP A 58 -6.54 5.88 -14.82
CA ASP A 58 -5.20 6.29 -14.41
C ASP A 58 -4.52 5.26 -13.48
N ILE A 59 -5.26 4.25 -12.99
CA ILE A 59 -4.71 3.22 -12.12
C ILE A 59 -3.70 2.36 -12.89
N VAL A 60 -2.50 2.24 -12.34
CA VAL A 60 -1.47 1.32 -12.83
C VAL A 60 -1.80 -0.07 -12.32
N VAL A 61 -2.15 -0.97 -13.24
CA VAL A 61 -2.33 -2.39 -13.00
C VAL A 61 -1.18 -3.15 -13.66
N ASP A 62 -0.76 -4.28 -13.10
CA ASP A 62 0.25 -5.10 -13.77
C ASP A 62 -0.31 -5.59 -15.13
N GLY A 63 0.51 -5.48 -16.18
CA GLY A 63 0.09 -5.67 -17.56
C GLY A 63 -0.07 -7.14 -17.97
N GLU A 64 0.08 -8.07 -17.04
CA GLU A 64 -0.06 -9.50 -17.27
C GLU A 64 -1.52 -9.95 -17.37
N TYR A 65 -2.49 -9.11 -16.96
CA TYR A 65 -3.89 -9.49 -16.82
C TYR A 65 -4.84 -8.69 -17.72
N ASP A 66 -5.92 -9.34 -18.16
CA ASP A 66 -7.05 -8.68 -18.84
C ASP A 66 -8.06 -8.18 -17.79
N VAL A 67 -7.97 -6.90 -17.45
CA VAL A 67 -8.77 -6.28 -16.40
C VAL A 67 -10.13 -5.88 -16.95
N SER A 68 -11.19 -6.56 -16.50
CA SER A 68 -12.57 -6.24 -16.86
C SER A 68 -13.13 -5.09 -16.02
N ALA A 69 -12.74 -5.01 -14.73
CA ALA A 69 -13.14 -3.95 -13.82
C ALA A 69 -12.11 -3.75 -12.69
N ILE A 70 -12.15 -2.55 -12.08
CA ILE A 70 -11.40 -2.21 -10.87
C ILE A 70 -12.40 -1.89 -9.76
N LEU A 71 -12.22 -2.54 -8.61
CA LEU A 71 -12.99 -2.31 -7.40
C LEU A 71 -12.10 -1.70 -6.31
N TYR A 72 -12.73 -0.99 -5.38
CA TYR A 72 -12.04 -0.40 -4.24
C TYR A 72 -12.72 -0.83 -2.95
N GLU A 73 -11.95 -1.33 -2.00
CA GLU A 73 -12.45 -1.66 -0.66
C GLU A 73 -11.72 -0.83 0.38
N THR A 74 -12.49 -0.18 1.26
CA THR A 74 -11.94 0.71 2.28
C THR A 74 -11.27 -0.09 3.40
N ILE A 75 -10.00 0.24 3.63
CA ILE A 75 -9.18 -0.26 4.75
C ILE A 75 -9.32 0.68 5.95
N LEU A 76 -9.24 1.98 5.68
CA LEU A 76 -9.29 3.02 6.71
C LEU A 76 -10.11 4.21 6.21
N ASN A 77 -11.01 4.70 7.06
CA ASN A 77 -11.74 5.95 6.85
C ASN A 77 -11.61 6.80 8.11
N VAL A 78 -10.90 7.91 8.03
CA VAL A 78 -10.46 8.71 9.19
C VAL A 78 -10.43 10.19 8.84
N GLU A 79 -10.62 11.05 9.83
CA GLU A 79 -10.56 12.50 9.60
C GLU A 79 -9.13 13.01 9.43
N ASN A 80 -8.16 12.36 10.08
CA ASN A 80 -6.76 12.75 9.96
C ASN A 80 -5.79 11.58 10.13
N PHE A 81 -5.14 11.19 9.02
CA PHE A 81 -4.02 10.25 8.98
C PHE A 81 -2.89 10.88 8.18
N ASN A 82 -1.74 11.09 8.81
CA ASN A 82 -0.59 11.71 8.15
C ASN A 82 0.53 10.68 8.05
N ILE A 83 0.91 10.35 6.82
CA ILE A 83 2.10 9.52 6.62
C ILE A 83 3.32 10.38 6.95
N ASP A 84 4.11 9.92 7.92
CA ASP A 84 5.36 10.56 8.30
C ASP A 84 6.58 9.71 7.94
N SER A 85 6.38 8.41 7.70
CA SER A 85 7.43 7.49 7.30
C SER A 85 6.89 6.43 6.36
N ILE A 86 7.69 6.09 5.36
CA ILE A 86 7.49 4.94 4.50
C ILE A 86 8.70 4.02 4.67
N GLU A 87 8.46 2.73 4.86
CA GLU A 87 9.52 1.73 5.01
C GLU A 87 9.30 0.62 3.99
N LEU A 88 10.38 0.16 3.36
CA LEU A 88 10.38 -0.93 2.39
C LEU A 88 10.77 -2.24 3.06
N PHE A 89 10.12 -3.31 2.63
CA PHE A 89 10.40 -4.69 3.06
C PHE A 89 11.12 -5.41 1.96
N TRP A 90 12.36 -5.81 2.22
CA TRP A 90 13.16 -6.57 1.28
C TRP A 90 13.36 -7.99 1.78
N ASP A 91 13.61 -8.93 0.87
CA ASP A 91 14.15 -10.23 1.24
C ASP A 91 15.51 -10.11 1.94
N GLU A 92 16.00 -11.20 2.52
CA GLU A 92 17.25 -11.23 3.29
C GLU A 92 18.48 -10.77 2.48
N TYR A 93 18.42 -10.84 1.15
CA TYR A 93 19.51 -10.48 0.22
C TYR A 93 19.33 -9.10 -0.44
N LYS A 94 18.24 -8.37 -0.15
CA LYS A 94 17.84 -7.14 -0.86
C LYS A 94 17.74 -7.30 -2.38
N THR A 95 17.29 -8.46 -2.84
CA THR A 95 17.09 -8.77 -4.26
C THR A 95 15.65 -8.48 -4.68
N TYR A 96 14.68 -8.76 -3.80
CA TYR A 96 13.26 -8.58 -4.10
C TYR A 96 12.59 -7.71 -3.04
N LEU A 97 11.84 -6.69 -3.50
CA LEU A 97 10.92 -5.95 -2.65
C LEU A 97 9.69 -6.82 -2.38
N LEU A 98 9.46 -7.11 -1.10
CA LEU A 98 8.34 -7.92 -0.60
C LEU A 98 7.11 -7.07 -0.26
N GLY A 99 7.28 -5.76 -0.12
CA GLY A 99 6.19 -4.85 0.19
C GLY A 99 6.66 -3.56 0.88
N PHE A 100 5.74 -2.87 1.53
CA PHE A 100 6.02 -1.59 2.19
C PHE A 100 5.10 -1.32 3.38
N ILE A 101 5.52 -0.38 4.23
CA ILE A 101 4.78 0.13 5.37
C ILE A 101 4.61 1.62 5.29
N LEU A 102 3.41 2.08 5.63
CA LEU A 102 3.14 3.48 5.93
C LEU A 102 2.93 3.63 7.42
N LYS A 103 3.72 4.50 8.05
CA LYS A 103 3.56 4.87 9.46
C LYS A 103 2.89 6.23 9.56
N SER A 104 2.05 6.36 10.58
CA SER A 104 1.40 7.62 10.93
C SER A 104 1.61 8.01 12.38
N ASN A 105 2.35 9.10 12.58
CA ASN A 105 2.55 9.74 13.89
C ASN A 105 1.26 10.14 14.61
N SER A 106 0.16 10.42 13.88
CA SER A 106 -1.08 10.87 14.51
C SER A 106 -1.84 9.76 15.25
N LYS A 107 -1.54 8.48 14.96
CA LYS A 107 -2.30 7.33 15.48
C LYS A 107 -1.49 6.10 15.89
N GLY A 108 -0.17 6.07 15.64
CA GLY A 108 0.64 4.86 15.89
C GLY A 108 0.16 3.65 15.08
N LEU A 109 -0.45 3.92 13.92
CA LEU A 109 -0.99 2.91 13.02
C LEU A 109 0.00 2.61 11.91
N TYR A 110 0.11 1.34 11.59
CA TYR A 110 0.96 0.79 10.56
C TYR A 110 0.06 0.20 9.48
N PHE A 111 0.09 0.80 8.29
CA PHE A 111 -0.44 0.13 7.12
C PHE A 111 0.65 -0.72 6.50
N ILE A 112 0.33 -1.97 6.19
CA ILE A 112 1.28 -2.97 5.74
C ILE A 112 0.76 -3.58 4.45
N ASN A 113 1.59 -3.55 3.41
CA ASN A 113 1.45 -4.38 2.22
C ASN A 113 2.59 -5.39 2.21
N LEU A 114 2.27 -6.69 2.19
CA LEU A 114 3.21 -7.80 2.10
C LEU A 114 2.68 -8.82 1.10
N GLY A 115 3.10 -8.72 -0.17
CA GLY A 115 2.48 -9.45 -1.27
C GLY A 115 0.95 -9.28 -1.26
N ASP A 116 0.23 -10.40 -1.29
CA ASP A 116 -1.25 -10.45 -1.32
C ASP A 116 -1.93 -10.09 0.02
N GLU A 117 -1.17 -9.74 1.06
CA GLU A 117 -1.73 -9.34 2.36
C GLU A 117 -1.69 -7.82 2.55
N LEU A 118 -2.86 -7.24 2.85
CA LEU A 118 -3.01 -5.84 3.24
C LEU A 118 -3.66 -5.74 4.61
N ILE A 119 -2.93 -5.19 5.58
CA ILE A 119 -3.37 -5.13 6.96
C ILE A 119 -3.09 -3.75 7.57
N LEU A 120 -4.03 -3.27 8.38
CA LEU A 120 -3.84 -2.12 9.26
C LEU A 120 -3.68 -2.64 10.69
N GLU A 121 -2.55 -2.35 11.33
CA GLU A 121 -2.24 -2.87 12.66
C GLU A 121 -1.70 -1.80 13.60
N SER A 122 -1.76 -2.09 14.90
CA SER A 122 -1.02 -1.35 15.90
C SER A 122 0.47 -1.66 15.79
N GLU A 123 1.32 -0.75 16.27
CA GLU A 123 2.77 -0.97 16.33
C GLU A 123 3.16 -2.26 17.08
N GLU A 124 2.47 -2.55 18.19
CA GLU A 124 2.75 -3.69 19.05
C GLU A 124 2.47 -5.02 18.32
N ASP A 125 1.28 -5.14 17.72
CA ASP A 125 0.86 -6.33 16.97
C ASP A 125 1.79 -6.59 15.78
N PHE A 126 2.16 -5.51 15.09
CA PHE A 126 3.06 -5.56 13.96
C PHE A 126 4.43 -6.12 14.32
N PHE A 127 5.11 -5.56 15.33
CA PHE A 127 6.43 -6.03 15.73
C PHE A 127 6.40 -7.44 16.34
N ALA A 128 5.28 -7.84 16.95
CA ALA A 128 5.08 -9.21 17.41
C ALA A 128 5.04 -10.20 16.22
N LYS A 129 4.41 -9.83 15.10
CA LYS A 129 4.38 -10.64 13.86
C LYS A 129 5.74 -10.67 13.16
N LEU A 130 6.40 -9.52 13.02
CA LEU A 130 7.72 -9.43 12.39
C LEU A 130 8.76 -10.31 13.09
N LYS A 131 8.78 -10.30 14.42
CA LYS A 131 9.77 -11.06 15.20
C LYS A 131 9.73 -12.57 14.90
N ASN A 132 8.60 -13.08 14.42
CA ASN A 132 8.44 -14.48 14.05
C ASN A 132 8.80 -14.79 12.59
N ALA A 133 8.89 -13.77 11.73
CA ALA A 133 9.34 -13.93 10.36
C ALA A 133 10.85 -13.58 10.30
N THR A 134 11.69 -14.59 10.11
CA THR A 134 13.15 -14.47 10.35
C THR A 134 13.96 -13.94 9.17
N ASN A 135 13.34 -13.60 8.04
CA ASN A 135 14.05 -13.53 6.74
C ASN A 135 13.84 -12.24 5.94
N PHE A 136 13.63 -11.09 6.58
CA PHE A 136 13.47 -9.82 5.86
C PHE A 136 14.34 -8.70 6.45
N GLN A 137 14.61 -7.69 5.62
CA GLN A 137 15.27 -6.44 6.02
C GLN A 137 14.35 -5.26 5.77
N THR A 138 14.36 -4.27 6.67
CA THR A 138 13.62 -3.01 6.47
C THR A 138 14.54 -1.88 6.06
N GLU A 139 14.05 -1.00 5.18
CA GLU A 139 14.75 0.20 4.75
C GLU A 139 13.82 1.40 4.77
N LYS A 140 14.22 2.46 5.50
CA LYS A 140 13.48 3.72 5.55
C LYS A 140 13.89 4.61 4.39
N ILE A 141 12.89 5.20 3.73
CA ILE A 141 13.04 6.09 2.56
C ILE A 141 12.39 7.45 2.79
#